data_AF-A0A7C7QEX6-F1
#
_entry.id   AF-A0A7C7QEX6-F1
#
_cell.length_a   1.000
_cell.length_b   1.000
_cell.length_c   1.000
_cell.angle_alpha   90.00
_cell.angle_beta   90.00
_cell.angle_gamma   90.00
#
_symmetry.space_group_name_H-M   'P 1'
#
loop_
_entity.id
_entity.type
_entity.pdbx_description
1 polymer ?
#
loop_
_entity_poly.entity_id
_entity_poly.type
_entity_poly.pdbx_seq_one_letter_code
_entity_poly.pdbx_strand_id
1 'polypeptide(L)'
;MHRQRELSPPQSAGELGWLEQHLLNDFQHGLPLVPRPFQVLAEKLGTTEQIVIETLARLQQRGYVSRVGAVFRANTIGASTLAAMAVPAA
;
A
#
# COMPACT_ATOMS: atom_id res chain seq x y z
N MET A 1 1.54 9.94 -27.36
CA MET A 1 2.20 9.04 -26.40
C MET A 1 1.43 9.06 -25.08
N HIS A 2 0.30 8.34 -25.00
CA HIS A 2 -0.47 8.16 -23.78
C HIS A 2 0.08 6.94 -23.04
N ARG A 3 0.93 7.15 -22.04
CA ARG A 3 1.34 6.07 -21.13
C ARG A 3 0.26 5.97 -20.05
N GLN A 4 -0.84 5.28 -20.36
CA GLN A 4 -1.70 4.73 -19.32
C GLN A 4 -0.79 3.95 -18.37
N ARG A 5 -0.66 4.40 -17.12
CA ARG A 5 -0.30 3.45 -16.07
C ARG A 5 -1.51 2.54 -15.99
N GLU A 6 -1.46 1.43 -16.73
CA GLU A 6 -2.26 0.27 -16.41
C GLU A 6 -2.04 0.03 -14.91
N LEU A 7 -3.04 0.39 -14.10
CA LEU A 7 -3.20 -0.24 -12.80
C LEU A 7 -3.51 -1.68 -13.16
N SER A 8 -2.45 -2.47 -13.33
CA SER A 8 -2.59 -3.91 -13.49
C SER A 8 -3.50 -4.35 -12.34
N PRO A 9 -4.63 -5.04 -12.63
CA PRO A 9 -5.41 -5.65 -11.56
C PRO A 9 -4.45 -6.48 -10.70
N PRO A 10 -4.60 -6.51 -9.36
CA PRO A 10 -3.71 -7.29 -8.51
C PRO A 10 -3.65 -8.71 -9.10
N GLN A 11 -2.46 -9.11 -9.56
CA GLN A 11 -2.25 -10.37 -10.26
C GLN A 11 -2.66 -11.48 -9.31
N SER A 12 -3.75 -12.18 -9.66
CA SER A 12 -4.44 -13.28 -8.95
C SER A 12 -4.51 -13.10 -7.44
N ALA A 13 -5.71 -13.17 -6.84
CA ALA A 13 -5.86 -13.30 -5.39
C ALA A 13 -5.27 -14.66 -4.92
N GLY A 14 -3.94 -14.78 -4.97
CA GLY A 14 -3.20 -15.89 -4.41
C GLY A 14 -3.36 -15.81 -2.91
N GLU A 15 -3.49 -16.98 -2.27
CA GLU A 15 -3.65 -17.05 -0.82
C GLU A 15 -2.61 -16.18 -0.12
N LEU A 16 -3.09 -15.19 0.63
CA LEU A 16 -2.26 -14.38 1.50
C LEU A 16 -2.00 -15.19 2.77
N GLY A 17 -0.74 -15.32 3.16
CA GLY A 17 -0.39 -15.94 4.43
C GLY A 17 -0.92 -15.14 5.63
N TRP A 18 -0.96 -15.76 6.82
CA TRP A 18 -1.44 -15.11 8.05
C TRP A 18 -0.80 -13.73 8.29
N LEU A 19 0.53 -13.64 8.12
CA LEU A 19 1.27 -12.40 8.33
C LEU A 19 0.94 -11.34 7.26
N GLU A 20 0.81 -11.75 6.00
CA GLU A 20 0.46 -10.84 4.91
C GLU A 20 -0.93 -10.23 5.14
N GLN A 21 -1.90 -11.05 5.56
CA GLN A 21 -3.25 -10.61 5.88
C GLN A 21 -3.28 -9.60 7.03
N HIS A 22 -2.57 -9.87 8.13
CA HIS A 22 -2.55 -8.97 9.28
C HIS A 22 -1.79 -7.67 8.98
N LEU A 23 -0.68 -7.74 8.24
CA LEU A 23 0.03 -6.53 7.81
C LEU A 23 -0.87 -5.61 6.95
N LEU A 24 -1.66 -6.19 6.05
CA LEU A 24 -2.59 -5.42 5.24
C LEU A 24 -3.78 -4.91 6.06
N ASN A 25 -4.42 -5.75 6.87
CA ASN A 25 -5.66 -5.37 7.54
C ASN A 25 -5.43 -4.42 8.73
N ASP A 26 -4.40 -4.67 9.54
CA ASP A 26 -4.25 -4.01 10.84
C ASP A 26 -3.43 -2.71 10.75
N PHE A 27 -2.61 -2.56 9.71
CA PHE A 27 -1.63 -1.47 9.59
C PHE A 27 -1.78 -0.64 8.30
N GLN A 28 -2.94 -0.74 7.63
CA GLN A 28 -3.32 0.17 6.52
C GLN A 28 -3.35 1.64 6.95
N HIS A 29 -3.69 1.89 8.22
CA HIS A 29 -3.73 3.21 8.82
C HIS A 29 -2.98 3.19 10.15
N GLY A 30 -2.48 4.35 10.59
CA GLY A 30 -1.93 4.49 11.94
C GLY A 30 -0.63 3.72 12.17
N LEU A 31 0.25 3.65 11.16
CA LEU A 31 1.61 3.15 11.36
C LEU A 31 2.27 3.92 12.53
N PRO A 32 2.86 3.23 13.52
CA PRO A 32 3.47 3.89 14.68
C PRO A 32 4.52 4.93 14.28
N LEU A 33 4.42 6.16 14.82
CA LEU A 33 5.37 7.24 14.55
C LEU A 33 6.51 7.22 15.58
N VAL A 34 7.27 6.13 15.57
CA VAL A 34 8.43 5.89 16.46
C VAL A 34 9.67 5.58 15.62
N PRO A 35 10.89 5.63 16.18
CA PRO A 35 12.12 5.39 15.41
C PRO A 35 12.19 4.01 14.74
N ARG A 36 11.58 2.98 15.33
CA ARG A 36 11.55 1.60 14.81
C ARG A 36 10.11 1.08 14.67
N PRO A 37 9.35 1.58 13.67
CA PRO A 37 7.94 1.25 13.55
C PRO A 37 7.72 -0.22 13.19
N PHE A 38 8.58 -0.79 12.35
CA PHE A 38 8.47 -2.18 11.91
C PHE A 38 8.81 -3.16 13.04
N GLN A 39 9.68 -2.79 13.98
CA GLN A 39 9.88 -3.54 15.22
C GLN A 39 8.57 -3.62 16.04
N VAL A 40 7.85 -2.51 16.21
CA VAL A 40 6.56 -2.50 16.93
C VAL A 40 5.52 -3.39 16.22
N LEU A 41 5.48 -3.35 14.89
CA LEU A 41 4.63 -4.26 14.12
C LEU A 41 5.00 -5.72 14.36
N ALA A 42 6.30 -6.03 14.34
CA ALA A 42 6.81 -7.37 14.54
C ALA A 42 6.46 -7.93 15.92
N GLU A 43 6.62 -7.12 16.98
CA GLU A 43 6.24 -7.49 18.35
C GLU A 43 4.74 -7.79 18.46
N LYS A 44 3.89 -6.97 17.84
CA LYS A 44 2.43 -7.19 17.82
C LYS A 44 2.03 -8.47 17.07
N LEU A 45 2.79 -8.82 16.03
CA LEU A 45 2.52 -9.96 15.15
C LEU A 45 3.36 -11.20 15.51
N GLY A 46 4.07 -11.20 16.65
CA GLY A 46 4.87 -12.33 17.11
C GLY A 46 5.98 -12.75 16.13
N THR A 47 6.60 -11.80 15.44
CA THR A 47 7.64 -12.04 14.43
C THR A 47 8.85 -11.11 14.62
N THR A 48 9.76 -11.04 13.64
CA THR A 48 10.91 -10.14 13.65
C THR A 48 10.72 -8.96 12.69
N GLU A 49 11.39 -7.85 12.97
CA GLU A 49 11.36 -6.66 12.12
C GLU A 49 11.77 -6.99 10.68
N GLN A 50 12.78 -7.84 10.50
CA GLN A 50 13.26 -8.26 9.19
C GLN A 50 12.17 -8.99 8.40
N ILE A 51 11.43 -9.92 9.04
CA ILE A 51 10.34 -10.66 8.39
C ILE A 51 9.22 -9.70 7.97
N VAL A 52 8.90 -8.69 8.79
CA VAL A 52 7.90 -7.66 8.43
C VAL A 52 8.33 -6.89 7.19
N ILE A 53 9.56 -6.38 7.16
CA ILE A 53 10.09 -5.59 6.05
C ILE A 53 10.13 -6.42 4.76
N GLU A 54 10.64 -7.65 4.83
CA GLU A 54 10.69 -8.56 3.68
C GLU A 54 9.29 -8.90 3.16
N THR A 55 8.32 -9.09 4.06
CA THR A 55 6.93 -9.38 3.68
C THR A 55 6.27 -8.18 3.00
N LEU A 56 6.46 -6.96 3.53
CA LEU A 56 5.98 -5.74 2.89
C LEU A 56 6.63 -5.51 1.52
N ALA A 57 7.93 -5.80 1.38
CA ALA A 57 8.64 -5.72 0.10
C ALA A 57 8.07 -6.71 -0.93
N ARG A 58 7.80 -7.96 -0.54
CA ARG A 58 7.14 -8.96 -1.41
C ARG A 58 5.73 -8.53 -1.80
N LEU A 59 4.94 -8.02 -0.86
CA LEU A 59 3.60 -7.50 -1.14
C LEU A 59 3.64 -6.32 -2.12
N GLN A 60 4.67 -5.46 -2.05
CA GLN A 60 4.87 -4.39 -3.01
C GLN A 60 5.26 -4.91 -4.40
N GLN A 61 6.16 -5.89 -4.48
CA GLN A 61 6.54 -6.52 -5.76
C GLN A 61 5.36 -7.23 -6.43
N ARG A 62 4.47 -7.86 -5.64
CA ARG A 62 3.25 -8.53 -6.11
C ARG A 62 2.11 -7.55 -6.45
N GLY A 63 2.26 -6.25 -6.16
CA GLY A 63 1.26 -5.22 -6.46
C GLY A 63 0.12 -5.12 -5.44
N TYR A 64 0.19 -5.81 -4.29
CA TYR A 64 -0.80 -5.68 -3.21
C TYR A 64 -0.61 -4.38 -2.41
N VAL A 65 0.64 -3.90 -2.29
CA VAL A 65 0.98 -2.63 -1.64
C VAL A 65 1.64 -1.72 -2.65
N SER A 66 1.09 -0.54 -2.91
CA SER A 66 1.74 0.42 -3.82
C SER A 66 2.97 1.07 -3.16
N ARG A 67 2.84 1.48 -1.90
CA ARG A 67 3.91 2.11 -1.11
C ARG A 67 3.59 2.06 0.38
N VAL A 68 4.64 2.08 1.20
CA VAL A 68 4.55 2.36 2.64
C VAL A 68 5.05 3.79 2.86
N GLY A 69 4.21 4.65 3.42
CA GLY A 69 4.58 6.04 3.70
C GLY A 69 3.38 6.93 3.98
N ALA A 70 3.65 8.22 4.21
CA ALA A 70 2.61 9.19 4.55
C ALA A 70 1.55 9.31 3.43
N VAL A 71 0.28 9.34 3.85
CA VAL A 71 -0.88 9.65 3.02
C VAL A 71 -1.52 10.92 3.58
N PHE A 72 -1.69 11.92 2.72
CA PHE A 72 -2.27 13.20 3.08
C PHE A 72 -3.68 13.30 2.52
N ARG A 73 -4.60 13.89 3.29
CA ARG A 73 -5.97 14.16 2.81
C ARG A 73 -5.90 15.13 1.63
N ALA A 74 -6.78 14.94 0.65
CA ALA A 74 -6.95 15.89 -0.45
C ALA A 74 -7.21 17.30 0.12
N ASN A 75 -6.75 18.34 -0.57
CA ASN A 75 -6.88 19.74 -0.14
C ASN A 75 -6.08 20.12 1.13
N THR A 76 -5.21 19.25 1.65
CA THR A 76 -4.35 19.58 2.80
C THR A 76 -3.00 20.20 2.37
N ILE A 77 -2.40 19.70 1.28
CA ILE A 77 -1.07 20.13 0.79
C ILE A 77 -1.15 20.76 -0.61
N GLY A 78 -2.35 20.85 -1.19
CA GLY A 78 -2.60 21.45 -2.49
C GLY A 78 -4.05 21.25 -2.91
N ALA A 79 -4.52 21.97 -3.95
CA ALA A 79 -5.90 21.86 -4.41
C ALA A 79 -6.10 20.67 -5.37
N SER A 80 -7.25 20.01 -5.26
CA SER A 80 -7.69 18.98 -6.20
C SER A 80 -9.14 19.23 -6.63
N THR A 81 -9.44 18.98 -7.90
CA THR A 81 -10.80 18.99 -8.45
C THR A 81 -10.99 17.81 -9.40
N LEU A 82 -12.19 17.23 -9.39
CA LEU A 82 -12.56 16.19 -10.36
C LEU A 82 -12.87 16.85 -11.71
N ALA A 83 -12.27 16.36 -12.78
CA ALA A 83 -12.56 16.77 -14.15
C ALA A 83 -12.91 15.54 -15.00
N ALA A 84 -13.95 15.66 -15.82
CA ALA A 84 -14.38 14.64 -16.77
C ALA A 84 -14.68 15.30 -18.12
N MET A 85 -14.39 14.62 -19.22
CA MET A 85 -14.70 15.07 -20.57
C MET A 85 -15.32 13.93 -21.39
N ALA A 86 -16.26 14.28 -22.27
CA ALA A 86 -16.76 13.35 -23.27
C ALA A 86 -15.68 13.16 -24.35
N VAL A 87 -15.27 11.92 -24.60
CA VAL A 87 -14.28 11.57 -25.63
C VAL A 87 -15.04 11.02 -26.84
N PRO A 88 -14.87 11.59 -28.06
CA PRO A 88 -15.52 11.06 -29.25
C PRO A 88 -15.02 9.65 -29.58
N ALA A 89 -15.90 8.82 -30.14
CA ALA A 89 -15.51 7.51 -30.65
C ALA A 89 -14.53 7.68 -31.82
N ALA A 90 -13.53 6.80 -31.89
CA ALA A 90 -12.50 6.80 -32.93
C ALA A 90 -13.04 6.44 -34.31
#